data_AF-A0AA43UBE0-F1
#
_entry.id   AF-A0AA43UBE0-F1
#
_cell.length_a   1.000
_cell.length_b   1.000
_cell.length_c   1.000
_cell.angle_alpha   90.00
_cell.angle_beta   90.00
_cell.angle_gamma   90.00
#
_symmetry.space_group_name_H-M   'P 1'
#
loop_
_entity.id
_entity.type
_entity.pdbx_description
1 polymer ?
#
loop_
_entity_poly.entity_id
_entity_poly.type
_entity_poly.pdbx_seq_one_letter_code
_entity_poly.pdbx_strand_id
1 'polypeptide(L)'
;TDAAINPGNSGGALVNENGQLIGINTLITSSSGNYSGVGFAIPVNYAIGIARDLIDGKTPTYAQLGVSCTTITDQIAKRYGFSVTSGAYVSSVVEGSGAAEGGIQKGDIITEFDGEAVTSSSELTLDVRKKNPGDKVSVKLVRDKEEKTVEITLGSGSSSSSSSSQGQYGQSQGQQRGAY
;
A
#
# COMPACT_ATOMS: atom_id res chain seq x y z
N THR A 1 4.02 -11.26 14.86
CA THR A 1 4.30 -11.70 16.24
C THR A 1 3.32 -12.80 16.60
N ASP A 2 3.73 -13.74 17.44
CA ASP A 2 2.90 -14.79 18.04
C ASP A 2 2.25 -14.34 19.37
N ALA A 3 2.52 -13.10 19.81
CA ALA A 3 1.81 -12.45 20.90
C ALA A 3 0.32 -12.31 20.56
N ALA A 4 -0.55 -12.70 21.50
CA ALA A 4 -2.00 -12.64 21.34
C ALA A 4 -2.49 -11.19 21.13
N ILE A 5 -2.93 -10.88 19.90
CA ILE A 5 -3.61 -9.62 19.55
C ILE A 5 -5.12 -9.89 19.53
N ASN A 6 -5.91 -9.10 20.26
CA ASN A 6 -7.36 -9.26 20.43
C ASN A 6 -8.04 -7.88 20.35
N PRO A 7 -9.34 -7.79 20.01
CA PRO A 7 -10.07 -6.52 20.10
C PRO A 7 -9.85 -5.86 21.47
N GLY A 8 -9.32 -4.63 21.47
CA GLY A 8 -8.96 -3.89 22.68
C GLY A 8 -7.46 -3.69 22.94
N ASN A 9 -6.56 -4.42 22.25
CA ASN A 9 -5.12 -4.14 22.31
C ASN A 9 -4.51 -3.49 21.05
N SER A 10 -5.35 -3.20 20.05
CA SER A 10 -4.99 -2.30 18.94
C SER A 10 -4.63 -0.91 19.49
N GLY A 11 -3.51 -0.35 19.02
CA GLY A 11 -2.89 0.88 19.52
C GLY A 11 -1.92 0.67 20.69
N GLY A 12 -1.89 -0.54 21.28
CA GLY A 12 -0.98 -0.88 22.38
C GLY A 12 0.45 -1.18 21.93
N ALA A 13 1.38 -1.13 22.89
CA ALA A 13 2.79 -1.42 22.68
C ALA A 13 3.08 -2.90 22.43
N LEU A 14 3.94 -3.19 21.46
CA LEU A 14 4.66 -4.45 21.31
C LEU A 14 6.10 -4.24 21.77
N VAL A 15 6.56 -4.99 22.77
CA VAL A 15 7.89 -4.85 23.37
C VAL A 15 8.72 -6.14 23.23
N ASN A 16 10.05 -6.02 23.23
CA ASN A 16 10.95 -7.17 23.35
C ASN A 16 11.16 -7.57 24.83
N GLU A 17 11.94 -8.63 25.08
CA GLU A 17 12.23 -9.16 26.43
C GLU A 17 12.90 -8.15 27.38
N ASN A 18 13.54 -7.11 26.83
CA ASN A 18 14.15 -6.02 27.59
C ASN A 18 13.17 -4.85 27.85
N GLY A 19 11.89 -5.00 27.51
CA GLY A 19 10.88 -3.96 27.64
C GLY A 19 11.01 -2.82 26.61
N GLN A 20 11.80 -3.00 25.56
CA GLN A 20 11.96 -1.97 24.52
C GLN A 20 10.81 -2.05 23.53
N LEU A 21 10.18 -0.90 23.23
CA LEU A 21 9.12 -0.80 22.24
C LEU A 21 9.66 -1.13 20.83
N ILE A 22 9.06 -2.13 20.18
CA ILE A 22 9.42 -2.57 18.83
C ILE A 22 8.28 -2.39 17.82
N GLY A 23 7.05 -2.18 18.27
CA GLY A 23 5.94 -1.85 17.37
C GLY A 23 4.65 -1.43 18.07
N ILE A 24 3.65 -1.05 17.27
CA ILE A 24 2.29 -0.70 17.69
C ILE A 24 1.33 -1.73 17.12
N ASN A 25 0.62 -2.45 18.00
CA ASN A 25 -0.34 -3.48 17.59
C ASN A 25 -1.47 -2.85 16.77
N THR A 26 -1.76 -3.38 15.59
CA THR A 26 -2.70 -2.73 14.65
C THR A 26 -3.91 -3.61 14.36
N LEU A 27 -3.69 -4.85 13.90
CA LEU A 27 -4.78 -5.75 13.45
C LEU A 27 -4.52 -7.22 13.75
N ILE A 28 -5.61 -7.98 13.72
CA ILE A 28 -5.63 -9.45 13.60
C ILE A 28 -6.19 -9.85 12.24
N THR A 29 -5.64 -10.92 11.66
CA THR A 29 -6.35 -11.68 10.63
C THR A 29 -7.16 -12.75 11.36
N SER A 30 -8.48 -12.63 11.37
CA SER A 30 -9.37 -13.70 11.86
C SER A 30 -10.75 -13.60 11.22
N SER A 31 -11.18 -14.68 10.56
CA SER A 31 -12.55 -14.81 10.02
C SER A 31 -13.60 -14.98 11.13
N SER A 32 -13.18 -15.25 12.37
CA SER A 32 -14.05 -15.56 13.52
C SER A 32 -14.01 -14.52 14.64
N GLY A 33 -13.15 -13.51 14.54
CA GLY A 33 -12.90 -12.52 15.59
C GLY A 33 -11.99 -13.00 16.74
N ASN A 34 -11.57 -14.28 16.72
CA ASN A 34 -10.64 -14.85 17.71
C ASN A 34 -9.19 -14.85 17.19
N TYR A 35 -8.21 -14.63 18.07
CA TYR A 35 -6.79 -14.69 17.73
C TYR A 35 -6.42 -16.02 17.06
N SER A 36 -5.92 -15.95 15.81
CA SER A 36 -5.54 -17.14 15.02
C SER A 36 -4.03 -17.42 15.04
N GLY A 37 -3.27 -16.86 15.99
CA GLY A 37 -1.82 -17.06 16.07
C GLY A 37 -0.98 -16.06 15.27
N VAL A 38 -1.59 -15.08 14.61
CA VAL A 38 -0.89 -14.07 13.80
C VAL A 38 -1.35 -12.66 14.19
N GLY A 39 -0.46 -11.92 14.86
CA GLY A 39 -0.63 -10.51 15.17
C GLY A 39 0.22 -9.61 14.27
N PHE A 40 -0.38 -8.51 13.77
CA PHE A 40 0.31 -7.48 12.98
C PHE A 40 0.60 -6.25 13.83
N ALA A 41 1.84 -5.75 13.72
CA ALA A 41 2.28 -4.52 14.37
C ALA A 41 2.98 -3.59 13.36
N ILE A 42 2.71 -2.30 13.48
CA ILE A 42 3.47 -1.26 12.78
C ILE A 42 4.83 -1.12 13.48
N PRO A 43 5.97 -1.18 12.77
CA PRO A 43 7.28 -1.01 13.38
C PRO A 43 7.43 0.33 14.11
N VAL A 44 8.07 0.34 15.28
CA VAL A 44 8.19 1.54 16.12
C VAL A 44 8.87 2.71 15.40
N ASN A 45 9.88 2.45 14.57
CA ASN A 45 10.61 3.49 13.85
C ASN A 45 9.69 4.23 12.86
N TYR A 46 8.75 3.52 12.23
CA TYR A 46 7.75 4.13 11.36
C TYR A 46 6.73 4.94 12.16
N ALA A 47 6.23 4.37 13.26
CA ALA A 47 5.26 5.05 14.13
C ALA A 47 5.82 6.34 14.77
N ILE A 48 7.09 6.36 15.18
CA ILE A 48 7.75 7.55 15.74
C ILE A 48 7.84 8.68 14.73
N GLY A 49 8.14 8.37 13.46
CA GLY A 49 8.18 9.38 12.39
C GLY A 49 6.84 10.09 12.24
N ILE A 50 5.77 9.31 12.11
CA ILE A 50 4.39 9.83 12.02
C ILE A 50 4.02 10.63 13.26
N ALA A 51 4.33 10.13 14.46
CA ALA A 51 4.01 10.81 15.71
C ALA A 51 4.70 12.18 15.79
N ARG A 52 5.96 12.29 15.37
CA ARG A 52 6.69 13.56 15.31
C ARG A 52 6.05 14.54 14.35
N ASP A 53 5.69 14.10 13.15
CA ASP A 53 4.99 14.95 12.18
C ASP A 53 3.70 15.52 12.77
N LEU A 54 2.89 14.68 13.42
CA LEU A 54 1.65 15.11 14.05
C LEU A 54 1.88 16.09 15.21
N ILE A 55 2.87 15.85 16.05
CA ILE A 55 3.25 16.76 17.16
C ILE A 55 3.70 18.12 16.62
N ASP A 56 4.43 18.12 15.51
CA ASP A 56 4.89 19.33 14.81
C ASP A 56 3.75 20.03 14.02
N GLY A 57 2.52 19.49 14.05
CA GLY A 57 1.37 20.03 13.30
C GLY A 57 1.45 19.78 11.78
N LYS A 58 2.31 18.86 11.33
CA LYS A 58 2.46 18.45 9.94
C LYS A 58 1.47 17.32 9.60
N THR A 59 1.05 17.26 8.35
CA THR A 59 0.32 16.11 7.82
C THR A 59 1.32 15.01 7.48
N PRO A 60 1.21 13.80 8.07
CA PRO A 60 2.08 12.69 7.71
C PRO A 60 1.92 12.32 6.23
N THR A 61 3.05 12.21 5.53
CA THR A 61 3.09 11.85 4.12
C THR A 61 3.86 10.55 3.91
N TYR A 62 3.69 9.93 2.75
CA TYR A 62 4.44 8.76 2.31
C TYR A 62 4.85 8.91 0.85
N ALA A 63 5.92 8.25 0.44
CA ALA A 63 6.36 8.28 -0.94
C ALA A 63 5.34 7.59 -1.86
N GLN A 64 5.12 8.17 -3.05
CA GLN A 64 4.21 7.63 -4.04
C GLN A 64 4.84 7.68 -5.44
N LEU A 65 4.78 6.56 -6.15
CA LEU A 65 5.24 6.47 -7.54
C LEU A 65 4.24 7.14 -8.51
N GLY A 66 2.94 6.98 -8.25
CA GLY A 66 1.87 7.54 -9.08
C GLY A 66 1.28 6.57 -10.10
N VAL A 67 1.29 5.28 -9.80
CA VAL A 67 0.75 4.22 -10.67
C VAL A 67 -0.27 3.36 -9.92
N SER A 68 -1.24 2.85 -10.67
CA SER A 68 -2.06 1.71 -10.25
C SER A 68 -1.52 0.48 -10.95
N CYS A 69 -1.30 -0.60 -10.21
CA CYS A 69 -0.74 -1.83 -10.76
C CYS A 69 -1.58 -3.06 -10.46
N THR A 70 -1.42 -4.09 -11.29
CA THR A 70 -1.93 -5.44 -11.05
C THR A 70 -0.77 -6.42 -11.14
N THR A 71 -0.71 -7.40 -10.24
CA THR A 71 0.34 -8.42 -10.25
C THR A 71 0.24 -9.29 -11.49
N ILE A 72 1.37 -9.47 -12.17
CA ILE A 72 1.52 -10.48 -13.22
C ILE A 72 1.95 -11.80 -12.56
N THR A 73 1.26 -12.86 -12.95
CA THR A 73 1.64 -14.25 -12.63
C THR A 73 1.99 -14.98 -13.92
N ASP A 74 2.71 -16.10 -13.82
CA ASP A 74 3.05 -16.95 -14.96
C ASP A 74 1.84 -17.29 -15.84
N GLN A 75 0.67 -17.54 -15.21
CA GLN A 75 -0.56 -17.85 -15.94
C GLN A 75 -1.08 -16.65 -16.73
N ILE A 76 -1.04 -15.45 -16.14
CA ILE A 76 -1.43 -14.20 -16.81
C ILE A 76 -0.44 -13.91 -17.93
N ALA A 77 0.86 -14.00 -17.67
CA ALA A 77 1.91 -13.80 -18.65
C ALA A 77 1.74 -14.68 -19.89
N LYS A 78 1.50 -15.98 -19.71
CA LYS A 78 1.23 -16.93 -20.81
C LYS A 78 -0.04 -16.58 -21.58
N ARG A 79 -1.10 -16.20 -20.87
CA ARG A 79 -2.40 -15.87 -21.49
C ARG A 79 -2.31 -14.62 -22.38
N TYR A 80 -1.52 -13.63 -21.98
CA TYR A 80 -1.39 -12.36 -22.69
C TYR A 80 -0.12 -12.23 -23.53
N GLY A 81 0.74 -13.26 -23.54
CA GLY A 81 1.97 -13.29 -24.34
C GLY A 81 3.04 -12.30 -23.87
N PHE A 82 3.09 -11.99 -22.57
CA PHE A 82 4.14 -11.15 -21.99
C PHE A 82 5.48 -11.88 -22.01
N SER A 83 6.57 -11.12 -22.22
CA SER A 83 7.94 -11.65 -22.21
C SER A 83 8.46 -11.95 -20.81
N VAL A 84 7.78 -11.46 -19.77
CA VAL A 84 8.12 -11.63 -18.35
C VAL A 84 7.05 -12.45 -17.64
N THR A 85 7.47 -13.23 -16.65
CA THR A 85 6.60 -14.15 -15.91
C THR A 85 6.10 -13.57 -14.58
N SER A 86 6.76 -12.55 -14.05
CA SER A 86 6.42 -11.82 -12.83
C SER A 86 6.58 -10.32 -13.03
N GLY A 87 5.97 -9.52 -12.14
CA GLY A 87 6.06 -8.07 -12.19
C GLY A 87 4.76 -7.37 -11.79
N ALA A 88 4.79 -6.04 -11.89
CA ALA A 88 3.64 -5.17 -11.66
C ALA A 88 3.21 -4.52 -12.97
N TYR A 89 2.08 -4.97 -13.53
CA TYR A 89 1.49 -4.38 -14.73
C TYR A 89 0.79 -3.05 -14.40
N VAL A 90 1.17 -1.98 -15.08
CA VAL A 90 0.62 -0.64 -14.90
C VAL A 90 -0.73 -0.53 -15.58
N SER A 91 -1.80 -0.45 -14.78
CA SER A 91 -3.18 -0.31 -15.25
C SER A 91 -3.58 1.15 -15.48
N SER A 92 -2.99 2.08 -14.73
CA SER A 92 -3.15 3.53 -14.92
C SER A 92 -1.97 4.29 -14.32
N VAL A 93 -1.72 5.49 -14.85
CA VAL A 93 -0.74 6.44 -14.31
C VAL A 93 -1.49 7.71 -13.89
N VAL A 94 -1.15 8.24 -12.72
CA VAL A 94 -1.71 9.49 -12.21
C VAL A 94 -1.06 10.66 -12.95
N GLU A 95 -1.85 11.53 -13.55
CA GLU A 95 -1.34 12.72 -14.24
C GLU A 95 -0.59 13.64 -13.26
N GLY A 96 0.53 14.23 -13.72
CA GLY A 96 1.39 15.08 -12.89
C GLY A 96 2.16 14.34 -11.79
N SER A 97 2.16 13.00 -11.78
CA SER A 97 2.98 12.22 -10.87
C SER A 97 4.40 11.99 -11.42
N GLY A 98 5.33 11.63 -10.52
CA GLY A 98 6.69 11.26 -10.92
C GLY A 98 6.73 10.15 -11.97
N ALA A 99 5.84 9.15 -11.89
CA ALA A 99 5.72 8.12 -12.92
C ALA A 99 5.35 8.70 -14.29
N ALA A 100 4.41 9.65 -14.34
CA ALA A 100 4.04 10.30 -15.60
C ALA A 100 5.20 11.13 -16.17
N GLU A 101 5.88 11.90 -15.30
CA GLU A 101 7.02 12.74 -15.69
C GLU A 101 8.22 11.94 -16.18
N GLY A 102 8.51 10.80 -15.53
CA GLY A 102 9.56 9.89 -15.96
C GLY A 102 9.13 8.91 -17.07
N GLY A 103 7.94 9.11 -17.64
CA GLY A 103 7.52 8.45 -18.88
C GLY A 103 7.00 7.01 -18.73
N ILE A 104 6.62 6.59 -17.51
CA ILE A 104 5.86 5.35 -17.30
C ILE A 104 4.47 5.51 -17.90
N GLN A 105 3.97 4.45 -18.52
CA GLN A 105 2.71 4.44 -19.25
C GLN A 105 1.85 3.24 -18.85
N LYS A 106 0.54 3.36 -19.08
CA LYS A 106 -0.36 2.22 -19.01
C LYS A 106 0.11 1.15 -20.00
N GLY A 107 0.17 -0.10 -19.54
CA GLY A 107 0.66 -1.22 -20.33
C GLY A 107 2.08 -1.66 -19.99
N ASP A 108 2.85 -0.83 -19.29
CA ASP A 108 4.18 -1.20 -18.82
C ASP A 108 4.11 -2.31 -17.78
N ILE A 109 5.13 -3.16 -17.74
CA ILE A 109 5.33 -4.13 -16.65
C ILE A 109 6.60 -3.74 -15.91
N ILE A 110 6.46 -3.28 -14.67
CA ILE A 110 7.60 -2.97 -13.79
C ILE A 110 8.17 -4.28 -13.27
N THR A 111 9.47 -4.48 -13.45
CA THR A 111 10.20 -5.70 -13.09
C THR A 111 11.29 -5.46 -12.05
N GLU A 112 11.72 -4.21 -11.87
CA GLU A 112 12.72 -3.84 -10.86
C GLU A 112 12.45 -2.42 -10.35
N PHE A 113 12.64 -2.21 -9.06
CA PHE A 113 12.54 -0.92 -8.39
C PHE A 113 13.78 -0.72 -7.53
N ASP A 114 14.58 0.28 -7.88
CA ASP A 114 15.81 0.66 -7.18
C ASP A 114 16.79 -0.50 -6.91
N GLY A 115 16.96 -1.37 -7.91
CA GLY A 115 17.83 -2.56 -7.84
C GLY A 115 17.17 -3.80 -7.21
N GLU A 116 15.96 -3.68 -6.68
CA GLU A 116 15.20 -4.81 -6.12
C GLU A 116 14.20 -5.35 -7.16
N ALA A 117 14.18 -6.67 -7.35
CA ALA A 117 13.26 -7.31 -8.27
C ALA A 117 11.82 -7.18 -7.78
N VAL A 118 10.92 -6.74 -8.66
CA VAL A 118 9.49 -6.60 -8.36
C VAL A 118 8.78 -7.86 -8.83
N THR A 119 8.26 -8.66 -7.91
CA THR A 119 7.50 -9.87 -8.26
C THR A 119 6.00 -9.66 -8.22
N SER A 120 5.53 -8.60 -7.55
CA SER A 120 4.11 -8.29 -7.41
C SER A 120 3.81 -6.79 -7.25
N SER A 121 2.56 -6.41 -7.51
CA SER A 121 2.08 -5.03 -7.28
C SER A 121 2.15 -4.60 -5.80
N SER A 122 1.91 -5.54 -4.87
CA SER A 122 2.00 -5.29 -3.43
C SER A 122 3.45 -5.05 -2.99
N GLU A 123 4.40 -5.82 -3.52
CA GLU A 123 5.83 -5.66 -3.24
C GLU A 123 6.31 -4.29 -3.73
N LEU A 124 6.02 -3.92 -4.98
CA LEU A 124 6.32 -2.58 -5.50
C LEU A 124 5.76 -1.47 -4.58
N THR A 125 4.53 -1.63 -4.10
CA THR A 125 3.91 -0.66 -3.18
C THR A 125 4.67 -0.56 -1.86
N LEU A 126 5.13 -1.69 -1.31
CA LEU A 126 5.93 -1.71 -0.09
C LEU A 126 7.29 -1.08 -0.31
N ASP A 127 7.96 -1.38 -1.43
CA ASP A 127 9.29 -0.87 -1.74
C ASP A 127 9.27 0.65 -1.95
N VAL A 128 8.26 1.16 -2.65
CA VAL A 128 8.01 2.60 -2.75
C VAL A 128 7.79 3.21 -1.36
N ARG A 129 7.00 2.57 -0.49
CA ARG A 129 6.71 3.08 0.87
C ARG A 129 7.89 3.03 1.84
N LYS A 130 8.97 2.32 1.51
CA LYS A 130 10.23 2.37 2.27
C LYS A 130 11.05 3.62 1.97
N LYS A 131 10.73 4.33 0.87
CA LYS A 131 11.42 5.55 0.43
C LYS A 131 10.72 6.81 0.96
N ASN A 132 11.34 7.97 0.73
CA ASN A 132 10.81 9.27 1.09
C ASN A 132 10.27 10.01 -0.14
N PRO A 133 9.25 10.88 0.02
CA PRO A 133 8.91 11.84 -1.02
C PRO A 133 10.13 12.66 -1.45
N GLY A 134 10.30 12.86 -2.75
CA GLY A 134 11.44 13.54 -3.35
C GLY A 134 12.64 12.64 -3.65
N ASP A 135 12.67 11.39 -3.17
CA ASP A 135 13.72 10.45 -3.52
C ASP A 135 13.70 10.17 -5.04
N LYS A 136 14.90 10.12 -5.63
CA LYS A 136 15.11 9.68 -7.01
C LYS A 136 15.36 8.18 -7.03
N VAL A 137 14.60 7.45 -7.82
CA VAL A 137 14.66 5.98 -7.91
C VAL A 137 14.75 5.52 -9.35
N SER A 138 15.50 4.44 -9.57
CA SER A 138 15.56 3.76 -10.87
C SER A 138 14.43 2.74 -10.98
N VAL A 139 13.70 2.72 -12.09
CA VAL A 139 12.62 1.75 -12.36
C VAL A 139 12.92 1.05 -13.67
N LYS A 140 13.05 -0.29 -13.63
CA LYS A 140 13.12 -1.12 -14.83
C LYS A 140 11.73 -1.61 -15.19
N LEU A 141 11.37 -1.44 -16.45
CA LEU A 141 10.08 -1.82 -17.00
C LEU A 141 10.22 -2.48 -18.36
N VAL A 142 9.22 -3.25 -18.74
CA VAL A 142 9.07 -3.82 -20.07
C VAL A 142 7.92 -3.12 -20.79
N ARG A 143 8.20 -2.60 -21.98
CA ARG A 143 7.22 -2.01 -22.91
C ARG A 143 7.45 -2.58 -24.30
N ASP A 144 6.41 -3.10 -24.94
CA ASP A 144 6.51 -3.70 -26.27
C ASP A 144 7.59 -4.78 -26.39
N LYS A 145 7.79 -5.56 -25.31
CA LYS A 145 8.83 -6.60 -25.15
C LYS A 145 10.27 -6.10 -25.05
N GLU A 146 10.48 -4.79 -25.00
CA GLU A 146 11.79 -4.18 -24.76
C GLU A 146 11.92 -3.75 -23.30
N GLU A 147 13.10 -3.96 -22.73
CA GLU A 147 13.44 -3.45 -21.40
C GLU A 147 13.82 -1.97 -21.49
N LYS A 148 13.32 -1.18 -20.54
CA LYS A 148 13.62 0.23 -20.38
C LYS A 148 13.90 0.51 -18.91
N THR A 149 14.80 1.45 -18.65
CA THR A 149 15.07 1.96 -17.31
C THR A 149 14.80 3.46 -17.30
N VAL A 150 14.03 3.91 -16.32
CA VAL A 150 13.67 5.32 -16.15
C VAL A 150 14.00 5.77 -14.73
N GLU A 151 14.48 7.01 -14.60
CA GLU A 151 14.65 7.65 -13.30
C GLU A 151 13.36 8.40 -12.93
N ILE A 152 12.81 8.11 -11.76
CA ILE A 152 11.58 8.72 -11.26
C ILE A 152 11.87 9.48 -9.97
N THR A 153 11.32 10.69 -9.83
CA THR A 153 11.26 11.39 -8.53
C THR A 153 9.95 11.03 -7.85
N LEU A 154 10.01 10.48 -6.64
CA LEU A 154 8.81 10.06 -5.91
C LEU A 154 8.00 11.26 -5.40
N GLY A 155 6.68 11.21 -5.59
CA GLY A 155 5.76 12.20 -5.05
C GLY A 155 5.41 11.95 -3.58
N SER A 156 4.63 12.84 -2.99
CA SER A 156 4.07 12.69 -1.65
C SER A 156 2.58 12.32 -1.71
N GLY A 157 2.21 11.16 -1.17
CA GLY A 157 0.83 10.84 -0.82
C GLY A 157 0.53 11.32 0.61
N SER A 158 -0.62 11.96 0.83
CA SER A 158 -1.07 12.30 2.18
C SER A 158 -1.88 11.15 2.78
N SER A 159 -1.57 10.77 4.02
CA SER A 159 -2.39 9.82 4.79
C SER A 159 -3.59 10.53 5.41
N SER A 160 -4.37 11.27 4.62
CA SER A 160 -5.68 11.70 5.04
C SER A 160 -6.58 10.49 4.91
N SER A 161 -7.00 9.91 6.04
CA SER A 161 -8.06 8.92 6.09
C SER A 161 -9.27 9.46 5.32
N SER A 162 -9.44 8.99 4.09
CA SER A 162 -10.64 9.21 3.29
C SER A 162 -11.77 8.41 3.92
N SER A 163 -12.28 8.93 5.03
CA SER A 163 -13.58 8.63 5.59
C SER A 163 -14.65 9.27 4.70
N SER A 164 -14.78 8.80 3.46
CA SER A 164 -15.89 9.16 2.57
C SER A 164 -16.69 7.90 2.22
N SER A 165 -17.27 7.31 3.26
CA SER A 165 -18.34 6.31 3.15
C SER A 165 -19.21 6.33 4.41
N GLN A 166 -19.77 7.51 4.70
CA GLN A 166 -20.93 7.62 5.59
C GLN A 166 -21.97 8.50 4.91
N GLY A 167 -22.97 7.85 4.30
CA GLY A 167 -24.05 8.59 3.64
C GLY A 167 -24.98 7.80 2.73
N GLN A 168 -25.28 6.51 2.98
CA GLN A 168 -26.48 5.90 2.38
C GLN A 168 -26.89 4.54 2.99
N TYR A 169 -27.25 4.49 4.28
CA TYR A 169 -28.12 3.42 4.78
C TYR A 169 -29.00 3.99 5.89
N GLY A 170 -30.19 4.46 5.53
CA GLY A 170 -31.12 5.05 6.47
C GLY A 170 -32.35 5.64 5.79
N GLN A 171 -33.12 4.84 5.06
CA GLN A 171 -34.55 5.06 4.81
C GLN A 171 -35.12 3.84 4.07
N SER A 172 -35.62 2.88 4.83
CA SER A 172 -36.67 1.93 4.41
C SER A 172 -37.04 1.07 5.61
N GLN A 173 -37.76 1.66 6.57
CA GLN A 173 -38.66 0.93 7.45
C GLN A 173 -39.60 1.93 8.13
N GLY A 174 -40.88 1.86 7.78
CA GLY A 174 -41.92 2.62 8.46
C GLY A 174 -43.07 3.09 7.57
N GLN A 175 -43.80 2.17 6.93
CA GLN A 175 -45.24 2.38 6.67
C GLN A 175 -45.92 1.08 6.25
N GLN A 176 -46.35 0.31 7.25
CA GLN A 176 -47.56 -0.49 7.16
C GLN A 176 -48.39 -0.16 8.39
N ARG A 177 -49.53 0.51 8.19
CA ARG A 177 -50.84 0.23 8.81
C ARG A 177 -51.83 1.37 8.56
N GLY A 178 -52.98 1.02 7.98
CA GLY A 178 -54.18 1.86 8.00
C GLY A 178 -54.97 1.81 6.70
N ALA A 179 -55.70 0.72 6.45
CA ALA A 179 -56.78 0.68 5.48
C ALA A 179 -58.09 1.06 6.19
N TYR A 180 -58.78 2.06 5.65
CA TYR A 180 -60.24 2.18 5.59
C TYR A 180 -60.58 2.98 4.34
#